data_AF-A0A9E4CUN5-F1
#
_entry.id   AF-A0A9E4CUN5-F1
#
_cell.length_a   1.000
_cell.length_b   1.000
_cell.length_c   1.000
_cell.angle_alpha   90.00
_cell.angle_beta   90.00
_cell.angle_gamma   90.00
#
_symmetry.space_group_name_H-M   'P 1'
#
loop_
_entity.id
_entity.type
_entity.pdbx_description
1 polymer ?
#
loop_
_entity_poly.entity_id
_entity_poly.type
_entity_poly.pdbx_seq_one_letter_code
_entity_poly.pdbx_strand_id
1 'polypeptide(L)'
;MTEIHTFADARRAVSSGARPEVAAAALVATLSEYERLWCLDGDAPTWAGLKFLGGDGYHKAVFIGAELDRVGFPGIRFSDGPRGAVVGNATAFPVPMARGATWDLALEERIGDAIGQELRAVGANLTGAVCINLLRHPAWGRAQETYGEDPHHVGEFGAALTRGLQRHVMACVKHFACNSMENARFSVDIEVDDVALHEVFLPHFRRAINEGAASVMSAYNSVNGEWCGQSHALLSDVLRGEWGFEGFV
;
A
#
# COMPACT_ATOMS: atom_id res chain seq x y z
N MET A 1 4.97 30.90 13.86
CA MET A 1 4.80 29.48 13.49
C MET A 1 5.87 28.70 14.24
N THR A 2 5.55 27.56 14.84
CA THR A 2 6.55 26.69 15.47
C THR A 2 7.57 26.25 14.42
N GLU A 3 8.86 26.47 14.65
CA GLU A 3 9.89 25.94 13.77
C GLU A 3 9.90 24.41 13.84
N ILE A 4 10.04 23.76 12.68
CA ILE A 4 10.04 22.30 12.56
C ILE A 4 11.44 21.87 12.13
N HIS A 5 12.18 21.25 13.04
CA HIS A 5 13.52 20.71 12.78
C HIS A 5 13.58 19.18 12.96
N THR A 6 12.61 18.62 13.69
CA THR A 6 12.51 17.18 13.97
C THR A 6 11.11 16.65 13.68
N PHE A 7 11.00 15.33 13.57
CA PHE A 7 9.70 14.66 13.46
C PHE A 7 8.82 14.91 14.69
N ALA A 8 9.41 15.06 15.88
CA ALA A 8 8.67 15.42 17.09
C ALA A 8 8.06 16.83 17.01
N ASP A 9 8.76 17.78 16.41
CA ASP A 9 8.24 19.14 16.17
C ASP A 9 7.08 19.11 15.16
N ALA A 10 7.24 18.37 14.06
CA ALA A 10 6.19 18.17 13.07
C ALA A 10 4.93 17.57 13.70
N ARG A 11 5.09 16.50 14.51
CA ARG A 11 3.96 15.90 15.26
C ARG A 11 3.29 16.89 16.20
N ARG A 12 4.07 17.70 16.93
CA ARG A 12 3.54 18.71 17.85
C ARG A 12 2.78 19.81 17.11
N ALA A 13 3.28 20.23 15.95
CA ALA A 13 2.61 21.20 15.10
C ALA A 13 1.24 20.67 14.64
N VAL A 14 1.19 19.42 14.16
CA VAL A 14 -0.06 18.77 13.74
C VAL A 14 -1.04 18.62 14.90
N SER A 15 -0.57 18.15 16.07
CA SER A 15 -1.44 18.04 17.26
C SER A 15 -1.94 19.39 17.78
N SER A 16 -1.29 20.49 17.39
CA SER A 16 -1.68 21.86 17.72
C SER A 16 -2.55 22.52 16.62
N GLY A 17 -2.96 21.76 15.60
CA GLY A 17 -3.87 22.21 14.53
C GLY A 17 -3.21 22.59 13.20
N ALA A 18 -1.90 22.40 13.03
CA ALA A 18 -1.28 22.56 11.72
C ALA A 18 -1.73 21.44 10.76
N ARG A 19 -1.86 21.77 9.48
CA ARG A 19 -2.16 20.75 8.45
C ARG A 19 -0.96 19.78 8.30
N PRO A 20 -1.17 18.45 8.25
CA PRO A 20 -0.09 17.47 8.12
C PRO A 20 0.87 17.73 6.96
N GLU A 21 0.35 18.10 5.79
CA GLU A 21 1.10 18.39 4.58
C GLU A 21 2.04 19.60 4.73
N VAL A 22 1.64 20.61 5.50
CA VAL A 22 2.48 21.79 5.79
C VAL A 22 3.61 21.41 6.74
N ALA A 23 3.31 20.61 7.78
CA ALA A 23 4.31 20.14 8.72
C ALA A 23 5.31 19.17 8.07
N ALA A 24 4.84 18.29 7.19
CA ALA A 24 5.67 17.38 6.41
C ALA A 24 6.59 18.16 5.46
N ALA A 25 6.07 19.13 4.71
CA ALA A 25 6.90 19.96 3.81
C ALA A 25 7.99 20.72 4.57
N ALA A 26 7.67 21.28 5.75
CA ALA A 26 8.64 21.96 6.58
C ALA A 26 9.74 21.01 7.08
N LEU A 27 9.38 19.80 7.52
CA LEU A 27 10.36 18.78 7.92
C LEU A 27 11.25 18.37 6.75
N VAL A 28 10.66 18.07 5.59
CA VAL A 28 11.40 17.69 4.37
C VAL A 28 12.38 18.78 3.93
N ALA A 29 12.03 20.05 4.09
CA ALA A 29 12.91 21.18 3.79
C ALA A 29 14.18 21.22 4.67
N THR A 30 14.18 20.55 5.83
CA THR A 30 15.36 20.42 6.71
C THR A 30 16.25 19.23 6.37
N LEU A 31 15.82 18.35 5.45
CA LEU A 31 16.55 17.16 5.06
C LEU A 31 17.66 17.51 4.05
N SER A 32 18.81 16.87 4.24
CA SER A 32 19.86 16.86 3.23
C SER A 32 19.36 16.20 1.94
N GLU A 33 20.08 16.41 0.84
CA GLU A 33 19.80 15.71 -0.42
C GLU A 33 19.86 14.18 -0.26
N TYR A 34 20.88 13.69 0.46
CA TYR A 34 21.03 12.26 0.74
C TYR A 34 19.83 11.69 1.50
N GLU A 35 19.37 12.37 2.57
CA GLU A 35 18.21 11.91 3.35
C GLU A 35 16.91 11.92 2.53
N ARG A 36 16.76 12.88 1.61
CA ARG A 36 15.61 12.91 0.68
C ARG A 36 15.65 11.75 -0.30
N LEU A 37 16.81 11.47 -0.90
CA LEU A 37 16.99 10.32 -1.79
C LEU A 37 16.78 9.00 -1.04
N TRP A 38 17.28 8.89 0.19
CA TRP A 38 17.07 7.73 1.05
C TRP A 38 15.58 7.46 1.32
N CYS A 39 14.75 8.50 1.44
CA CYS A 39 13.31 8.33 1.61
C CYS A 39 12.60 7.81 0.35
N LEU A 40 13.24 7.83 -0.81
CA LEU A 40 12.73 7.29 -2.07
C LEU A 40 13.25 5.86 -2.33
N ASP A 41 14.11 5.35 -1.46
CA ASP A 41 14.71 4.03 -1.56
C ASP A 41 14.05 3.05 -0.58
N GLY A 42 13.64 1.90 -1.12
CA GLY A 42 13.07 0.80 -0.36
C GLY A 42 14.12 -0.18 0.17
N ASP A 43 15.39 -0.01 -0.19
CA ASP A 43 16.47 -0.90 0.23
C ASP A 43 16.78 -0.77 1.72
N ALA A 44 17.15 -1.91 2.32
CA ALA A 44 17.75 -1.92 3.65
C ALA A 44 19.28 -1.78 3.51
N PRO A 45 19.97 -1.14 4.48
CA PRO A 45 21.43 -1.19 4.54
C PRO A 45 21.91 -2.64 4.44
N THR A 46 23.00 -2.89 3.72
CA THR A 46 23.43 -4.24 3.30
C THR A 46 23.39 -5.29 4.42
N TRP A 47 23.83 -4.94 5.63
CA TRP A 47 23.84 -5.84 6.77
C TRP A 47 22.45 -6.09 7.39
N ALA A 48 21.56 -5.09 7.36
CA ALA A 48 20.17 -5.25 7.78
C ALA A 48 19.40 -6.12 6.79
N GLY A 49 19.61 -5.91 5.49
CA GLY A 49 19.04 -6.76 4.43
C GLY A 49 19.51 -8.21 4.52
N LEU A 50 20.82 -8.44 4.75
CA LEU A 50 21.37 -9.79 4.91
C LEU A 50 20.82 -10.49 6.16
N LYS A 51 20.62 -9.76 7.26
CA LYS A 51 20.02 -10.30 8.50
C LYS A 51 18.55 -10.68 8.31
N PHE A 52 17.80 -9.84 7.59
CA PHE A 52 16.42 -10.13 7.19
C PHE A 52 16.32 -11.39 6.31
N LEU A 53 17.24 -11.55 5.35
CA LEU A 53 17.30 -12.73 4.47
C LEU A 53 17.81 -14.00 5.19
N GLY A 54 18.73 -13.87 6.14
CA GLY A 54 19.43 -15.00 6.77
C GLY A 54 18.79 -15.58 8.03
N GLY A 55 17.86 -14.87 8.68
CA GLY A 55 17.29 -15.34 9.95
C GLY A 55 16.04 -14.63 10.45
N ASP A 56 15.83 -13.36 10.09
CA ASP A 56 14.72 -12.52 10.58
C ASP A 56 13.54 -12.41 9.58
N GLY A 57 13.39 -13.40 8.69
CA GLY A 57 12.48 -13.36 7.53
C GLY A 57 11.10 -12.77 7.86
N TYR A 58 10.43 -12.20 6.85
CA TYR A 58 9.26 -11.28 6.92
C TYR A 58 8.13 -11.56 7.95
N HIS A 59 8.09 -12.74 8.55
CA HIS A 59 7.20 -13.12 9.63
C HIS A 59 7.73 -12.83 11.05
N LYS A 60 8.99 -12.37 11.21
CA LYS A 60 9.61 -12.13 12.52
C LYS A 60 9.69 -10.66 12.90
N ALA A 61 9.78 -9.77 11.93
CA ALA A 61 9.86 -8.33 12.13
C ALA A 61 9.27 -7.58 10.94
N VAL A 62 8.85 -6.35 11.19
CA VAL A 62 8.46 -5.39 10.14
C VAL A 62 9.68 -4.97 9.33
N PHE A 63 9.48 -4.70 8.04
CA PHE A 63 10.51 -4.12 7.20
C PHE A 63 10.54 -2.60 7.42
N ILE A 64 11.72 -2.03 7.70
CA ILE A 64 11.89 -0.60 7.99
C ILE A 64 12.60 0.06 6.82
N GLY A 65 11.92 0.99 6.15
CA GLY A 65 12.49 1.87 5.13
C GLY A 65 12.45 3.33 5.56
N ALA A 66 13.29 4.17 4.96
CA ALA A 66 13.30 5.62 5.17
C ALA A 66 13.47 6.09 6.63
N GLU A 67 14.11 5.31 7.51
CA GLU A 67 14.40 5.76 8.89
C GLU A 67 15.51 6.82 8.89
N LEU A 68 15.32 7.91 9.65
CA LEU A 68 16.28 9.04 9.73
C LEU A 68 16.53 9.43 11.18
N ASP A 69 17.65 8.98 11.74
CA ASP A 69 18.04 9.22 13.13
C ASP A 69 18.19 10.72 13.46
N ARG A 70 18.81 11.49 12.55
CA ARG A 70 19.13 12.91 12.78
C ARG A 70 17.89 13.75 13.11
N VAL A 71 16.79 13.49 12.42
CA VAL A 71 15.51 14.20 12.63
C VAL A 71 14.52 13.38 13.47
N GLY A 72 14.91 12.18 13.92
CA GLY A 72 14.07 11.27 14.69
C GLY A 72 12.85 10.73 13.94
N PHE A 73 12.93 10.60 12.61
CA PHE A 73 11.84 10.04 11.80
C PHE A 73 11.91 8.51 11.85
N PRO A 74 10.88 7.81 12.37
CA PRO A 74 10.94 6.38 12.68
C PRO A 74 10.82 5.45 11.46
N GLY A 75 10.82 6.02 10.26
CA GLY A 75 10.68 5.33 9.00
C GLY A 75 9.27 4.79 8.71
N ILE A 76 9.15 4.19 7.53
CA ILE A 76 8.00 3.39 7.10
C ILE A 76 8.26 1.95 7.53
N ARG A 77 7.31 1.38 8.28
CA ARG A 77 7.39 0.06 8.91
C ARG A 77 6.36 -0.84 8.27
N PHE A 78 6.78 -1.53 7.22
CA PHE A 78 5.95 -2.35 6.36
C PHE A 78 5.74 -3.75 6.94
N SER A 79 4.49 -4.21 6.89
CA SER A 79 4.14 -5.62 7.07
C SER A 79 3.11 -6.02 6.03
N ASP A 80 3.33 -7.17 5.39
CA ASP A 80 2.36 -7.69 4.41
C ASP A 80 1.19 -8.40 5.11
N GLY A 81 0.18 -8.73 4.30
CA GLY A 81 -0.75 -9.81 4.55
C GLY A 81 -2.20 -9.46 4.25
N PRO A 82 -2.75 -9.86 3.10
CA PRO A 82 -4.19 -9.80 2.82
C PRO A 82 -5.07 -10.62 3.79
N ARG A 83 -4.46 -11.39 4.70
CA ARG A 83 -5.14 -12.23 5.71
C ARG A 83 -4.84 -11.83 7.16
N GLY A 84 -4.26 -10.65 7.38
CA GLY A 84 -3.81 -10.19 8.69
C GLY A 84 -2.31 -9.94 8.77
N ALA A 85 -1.84 -9.46 9.91
CA ALA A 85 -0.42 -9.17 10.12
C ALA A 85 0.41 -10.46 9.98
N VAL A 86 1.46 -10.45 9.15
CA VAL A 86 2.32 -11.63 8.97
C VAL A 86 3.45 -11.69 10.01
N VAL A 87 3.58 -10.68 10.87
CA VAL A 87 4.65 -10.61 11.89
C VAL A 87 4.17 -11.19 13.23
N GLY A 88 4.92 -12.15 13.76
CA GLY A 88 4.68 -12.75 15.08
C GLY A 88 3.42 -13.63 15.13
N ASN A 89 2.77 -13.65 16.29
CA ASN A 89 1.49 -14.34 16.47
C ASN A 89 0.36 -13.34 16.28
N ALA A 90 -0.34 -13.45 15.17
CA ALA A 90 -1.47 -12.60 14.78
C ALA A 90 -2.65 -13.46 14.33
N THR A 91 -3.83 -12.87 14.26
CA THR A 91 -5.03 -13.56 13.79
C THR A 91 -4.90 -13.87 12.30
N ALA A 92 -5.02 -15.14 11.94
CA ALA A 92 -5.08 -15.57 10.54
C ALA A 92 -6.55 -15.58 10.07
N PHE A 93 -6.96 -14.51 9.37
CA PHE A 93 -8.31 -14.41 8.81
C PHE A 93 -8.47 -15.32 7.57
N PRO A 94 -9.72 -15.66 7.18
CA PRO A 94 -9.99 -16.27 5.89
C PRO A 94 -9.41 -15.42 4.75
N VAL A 95 -9.01 -16.08 3.65
CA VAL A 95 -8.50 -15.40 2.45
C VAL A 95 -9.51 -14.36 1.93
N PRO A 96 -9.07 -13.24 1.34
CA PRO A 96 -9.94 -12.23 0.73
C PRO A 96 -11.09 -12.80 -0.10
N MET A 97 -10.86 -13.82 -0.93
CA MET A 97 -11.93 -14.43 -1.73
C MET A 97 -13.07 -15.00 -0.87
N ALA A 98 -12.74 -15.67 0.25
CA ALA A 98 -13.74 -16.22 1.16
C ALA A 98 -14.49 -15.11 1.92
N ARG A 99 -13.80 -14.00 2.21
CA ARG A 99 -14.41 -12.81 2.83
C ARG A 99 -15.34 -12.10 1.84
N GLY A 100 -14.95 -12.00 0.57
CA GLY A 100 -15.76 -11.47 -0.53
C GLY A 100 -17.07 -12.24 -0.74
N ALA A 101 -17.04 -13.57 -0.58
CA ALA A 101 -18.20 -14.44 -0.69
C ALA A 101 -19.28 -14.20 0.39
N THR A 102 -18.99 -13.40 1.43
CA THR A 102 -19.98 -13.02 2.44
C THR A 102 -20.93 -11.92 1.97
N TRP A 103 -20.53 -11.12 0.98
CA TRP A 103 -21.24 -9.91 0.56
C TRP A 103 -21.53 -8.91 1.72
N ASP A 104 -20.75 -8.97 2.80
CA ASP A 104 -20.89 -8.11 3.98
C ASP A 104 -19.71 -7.11 4.09
N LEU A 105 -19.91 -5.91 3.54
CA LEU A 105 -18.92 -4.83 3.60
C LEU A 105 -18.66 -4.34 5.03
N ALA A 106 -19.66 -4.41 5.90
CA ALA A 106 -19.49 -3.99 7.30
C ALA A 106 -18.62 -5.00 8.06
N LEU A 107 -18.73 -6.29 7.74
CA LEU A 107 -17.80 -7.31 8.24
C LEU A 107 -16.38 -7.07 7.74
N GLU A 108 -16.19 -6.81 6.44
CA GLU A 108 -14.84 -6.56 5.90
C GLU A 108 -14.17 -5.35 6.56
N GLU A 109 -14.93 -4.27 6.80
CA GLU A 109 -14.41 -3.10 7.51
C GLU A 109 -14.01 -3.41 8.96
N ARG A 110 -14.79 -4.24 9.67
CA ARG A 110 -14.42 -4.72 11.02
C ARG A 110 -13.17 -5.61 11.01
N ILE A 111 -13.01 -6.43 9.97
CA ILE A 111 -11.80 -7.22 9.77
C ILE A 111 -10.60 -6.29 9.54
N GLY A 112 -10.74 -5.28 8.68
CA GLY A 112 -9.71 -4.26 8.48
C GLY A 112 -9.33 -3.51 9.76
N ASP A 113 -10.31 -3.16 10.59
CA ASP A 113 -10.07 -2.55 11.91
C ASP A 113 -9.24 -3.46 12.82
N ALA A 114 -9.61 -4.74 12.93
CA ALA A 114 -8.88 -5.73 13.73
C ALA A 114 -7.44 -5.94 13.23
N ILE A 115 -7.27 -6.11 11.92
CA ILE A 115 -5.94 -6.24 11.29
C ILE A 115 -5.09 -4.99 11.57
N GLY A 116 -5.67 -3.79 11.43
CA GLY A 116 -4.99 -2.53 11.70
C GLY A 116 -4.49 -2.41 13.14
N GLN A 117 -5.30 -2.83 14.12
CA GLN A 117 -4.90 -2.86 15.53
C GLN A 117 -3.73 -3.82 15.78
N GLU A 118 -3.80 -5.04 15.23
CA GLU A 118 -2.73 -6.04 15.36
C GLU A 118 -1.42 -5.57 14.71
N LEU A 119 -1.50 -4.96 13.51
CA LEU A 119 -0.36 -4.36 12.83
C LEU A 119 0.30 -3.26 13.67
N ARG A 120 -0.51 -2.38 14.30
CA ARG A 120 0.02 -1.37 15.21
C ARG A 120 0.70 -1.98 16.43
N ALA A 121 0.13 -3.04 17.00
CA ALA A 121 0.70 -3.73 18.16
C ALA A 121 2.08 -4.33 17.87
N VAL A 122 2.33 -4.79 16.64
CA VAL A 122 3.65 -5.28 16.19
C VAL A 122 4.57 -4.19 15.63
N GLY A 123 4.18 -2.92 15.75
CA GLY A 123 4.99 -1.76 15.37
C GLY A 123 4.98 -1.42 13.88
N ALA A 124 4.08 -2.01 13.08
CA ALA A 124 3.88 -1.63 11.70
C ALA A 124 3.16 -0.28 11.58
N ASN A 125 3.43 0.43 10.49
CA ASN A 125 2.72 1.66 10.13
C ASN A 125 2.22 1.70 8.68
N LEU A 126 2.60 0.70 7.87
CA LEU A 126 2.17 0.51 6.49
C LEU A 126 1.85 -0.97 6.27
N THR A 127 0.80 -1.26 5.52
CA THR A 127 0.51 -2.62 5.12
C THR A 127 0.10 -2.77 3.66
N GLY A 128 0.68 -3.80 3.01
CA GLY A 128 0.34 -4.26 1.67
C GLY A 128 -0.90 -5.17 1.64
N ALA A 129 -1.90 -4.97 2.50
CA ALA A 129 -3.01 -5.92 2.65
C ALA A 129 -4.09 -5.80 1.55
N VAL A 130 -4.25 -4.64 0.92
CA VAL A 130 -5.40 -4.37 0.02
C VAL A 130 -5.08 -4.83 -1.40
N CYS A 131 -5.06 -6.15 -1.61
CA CYS A 131 -4.91 -6.74 -2.94
C CYS A 131 -6.27 -6.80 -3.65
N ILE A 132 -6.41 -6.04 -4.74
CA ILE A 132 -7.69 -5.86 -5.43
C ILE A 132 -7.56 -6.04 -6.94
N ASN A 133 -6.52 -6.71 -7.43
CA ASN A 133 -6.48 -7.10 -8.85
C ASN A 133 -7.68 -7.99 -9.18
N LEU A 134 -8.31 -7.77 -10.33
CA LEU A 134 -9.44 -8.59 -10.77
C LEU A 134 -9.04 -10.02 -11.06
N LEU A 135 -9.85 -10.97 -10.62
CA LEU A 135 -9.70 -12.37 -11.00
C LEU A 135 -10.12 -12.57 -12.46
N ARG A 136 -9.19 -12.32 -13.40
CA ARG A 136 -9.46 -12.51 -14.83
C ARG A 136 -9.45 -13.98 -15.24
N HIS A 137 -8.59 -14.79 -14.62
CA HIS A 137 -8.44 -16.20 -14.92
C HIS A 137 -8.24 -17.01 -13.63
N PRO A 138 -8.98 -18.12 -13.41
CA PRO A 138 -8.94 -18.86 -12.15
C PRO A 138 -7.59 -19.52 -11.84
N ALA A 139 -6.74 -19.72 -12.85
CA ALA A 139 -5.37 -20.22 -12.66
C ALA A 139 -4.37 -19.17 -12.14
N TRP A 140 -4.81 -17.95 -11.84
CA TRP A 140 -3.96 -16.96 -11.19
C TRP A 140 -3.54 -17.46 -9.80
N GLY A 141 -2.24 -17.70 -9.58
CA GLY A 141 -1.75 -18.29 -8.33
C GLY A 141 -2.02 -17.48 -7.06
N ARG A 142 -2.39 -16.19 -7.19
CA ARG A 142 -2.81 -15.32 -6.09
C ARG A 142 -4.31 -15.01 -6.11
N ALA A 143 -5.12 -15.77 -6.83
CA ALA A 143 -6.58 -15.57 -6.92
C ALA A 143 -7.24 -15.43 -5.53
N GLN A 144 -6.78 -16.17 -4.53
CA GLN A 144 -7.28 -16.10 -3.16
C GLN A 144 -7.08 -14.73 -2.48
N GLU A 145 -6.13 -13.91 -2.94
CA GLU A 145 -5.80 -12.60 -2.37
C GLU A 145 -6.71 -11.47 -2.83
N THR A 146 -7.59 -11.70 -3.80
CA THR A 146 -8.63 -10.75 -4.23
C THR A 146 -10.03 -11.24 -3.83
N TYR A 147 -11.05 -10.41 -4.03
CA TYR A 147 -12.43 -10.72 -3.66
C TYR A 147 -13.22 -11.45 -4.75
N GLY A 148 -12.82 -11.33 -6.03
CA GLY A 148 -13.55 -11.95 -7.14
C GLY A 148 -13.18 -11.38 -8.51
N GLU A 149 -14.08 -11.60 -9.48
CA GLU A 149 -13.93 -11.21 -10.89
C GLU A 149 -14.73 -9.97 -11.29
N ASP A 150 -15.58 -9.45 -10.40
CA ASP A 150 -16.42 -8.27 -10.65
C ASP A 150 -15.75 -6.98 -10.13
N PRO A 151 -15.55 -5.95 -10.99
CA PRO A 151 -14.91 -4.70 -10.59
C PRO A 151 -15.62 -3.95 -9.46
N HIS A 152 -16.95 -4.00 -9.40
CA HIS A 152 -17.70 -3.29 -8.38
C HIS A 152 -17.55 -3.98 -7.01
N HIS A 153 -17.75 -5.29 -6.96
CA HIS A 153 -17.58 -6.11 -5.76
C HIS A 153 -16.17 -6.00 -5.20
N VAL A 154 -15.15 -6.14 -6.05
CA VAL A 154 -13.74 -6.00 -5.65
C VAL A 154 -13.43 -4.58 -5.14
N GLY A 155 -13.99 -3.56 -5.80
CA GLY A 155 -13.84 -2.17 -5.39
C GLY A 155 -14.46 -1.86 -4.03
N GLU A 156 -15.69 -2.31 -3.77
CA GLU A 156 -16.39 -2.07 -2.49
C GLU A 156 -15.73 -2.79 -1.32
N PHE A 157 -15.29 -4.04 -1.51
CA PHE A 157 -14.55 -4.77 -0.47
C PHE A 157 -13.16 -4.16 -0.23
N GLY A 158 -12.46 -3.76 -1.30
CA GLY A 158 -11.21 -3.01 -1.19
C GLY A 158 -11.36 -1.72 -0.39
N ALA A 159 -12.40 -0.94 -0.70
CA ALA A 159 -12.76 0.27 0.04
C ALA A 159 -13.06 0.00 1.52
N ALA A 160 -13.84 -1.05 1.84
CA ALA A 160 -14.13 -1.43 3.21
C ALA A 160 -12.87 -1.79 4.01
N LEU A 161 -12.00 -2.62 3.43
CA LEU A 161 -10.72 -2.97 4.06
C LEU A 161 -9.84 -1.73 4.28
N THR A 162 -9.74 -0.86 3.27
CA THR A 162 -8.99 0.40 3.36
C THR A 162 -9.47 1.27 4.52
N ARG A 163 -10.80 1.50 4.67
CA ARG A 163 -11.35 2.29 5.78
C ARG A 163 -11.00 1.72 7.14
N GLY A 164 -11.08 0.39 7.31
CA GLY A 164 -10.74 -0.28 8.56
C GLY A 164 -9.26 -0.14 8.91
N LEU A 165 -8.38 -0.40 7.94
CA LEU A 165 -6.93 -0.30 8.11
C LEU A 165 -6.48 1.13 8.41
N GLN A 166 -6.98 2.12 7.65
CA GLN A 166 -6.54 3.52 7.69
C GLN A 166 -6.72 4.22 9.04
N ARG A 167 -7.59 3.70 9.91
CA ARG A 167 -7.74 4.18 11.29
C ARG A 167 -6.49 3.94 12.13
N HIS A 168 -5.78 2.88 11.79
CA HIS A 168 -4.63 2.40 12.55
C HIS A 168 -3.38 2.60 11.72
N VAL A 169 -3.23 1.98 10.55
CA VAL A 169 -2.02 1.97 9.71
C VAL A 169 -2.29 2.53 8.30
N MET A 170 -1.25 2.94 7.59
CA MET A 170 -1.35 3.29 6.18
C MET A 170 -1.76 2.06 5.36
N ALA A 171 -2.88 2.15 4.66
CA ALA A 171 -3.35 1.12 3.75
C ALA A 171 -2.70 1.31 2.38
N CYS A 172 -2.11 0.23 1.87
CA CYS A 172 -1.53 0.18 0.53
C CYS A 172 -2.42 -0.64 -0.40
N VAL A 173 -2.93 0.00 -1.45
CA VAL A 173 -3.73 -0.65 -2.50
C VAL A 173 -2.80 -1.26 -3.54
N LYS A 174 -2.98 -2.54 -3.87
CA LYS A 174 -2.07 -3.28 -4.75
C LYS A 174 -2.76 -4.27 -5.70
N HIS A 175 -2.17 -4.62 -6.85
CA HIS A 175 -0.96 -4.06 -7.46
C HIS A 175 -1.39 -3.29 -8.72
N PHE A 176 -1.06 -2.02 -8.78
CA PHE A 176 -1.51 -1.10 -9.80
C PHE A 176 -0.61 -1.20 -11.05
N ALA A 177 -1.01 -1.81 -12.18
CA ALA A 177 -2.32 -2.42 -12.46
C ALA A 177 -2.21 -3.74 -13.25
N CYS A 178 -3.34 -4.39 -13.49
CA CYS A 178 -3.46 -5.59 -14.34
C CYS A 178 -2.64 -6.84 -13.93
N ASN A 179 -2.21 -6.91 -12.67
CA ASN A 179 -1.41 -8.02 -12.14
C ASN A 179 -2.26 -9.24 -11.73
N SER A 180 -2.83 -9.93 -12.72
CA SER A 180 -3.72 -11.09 -12.50
C SER A 180 -3.16 -12.40 -13.07
N MET A 181 -1.83 -12.51 -13.17
CA MET A 181 -1.11 -13.66 -13.73
C MET A 181 0.22 -13.85 -13.00
N GLU A 182 0.53 -15.05 -12.49
CA GLU A 182 1.78 -15.28 -11.75
C GLU A 182 2.94 -15.78 -12.61
N ASN A 183 2.66 -16.65 -13.58
CA ASN A 183 3.68 -17.39 -14.34
C ASN A 183 4.58 -16.52 -15.23
N ALA A 184 4.13 -15.32 -15.60
CA ALA A 184 4.89 -14.38 -16.43
C ALA A 184 4.93 -12.95 -15.86
N ARG A 185 4.59 -12.75 -14.58
CA ARG A 185 4.38 -11.41 -13.98
C ARG A 185 5.56 -10.45 -14.09
N PHE A 186 6.77 -10.97 -14.29
CA PHE A 186 8.01 -10.20 -14.41
C PHE A 186 8.46 -9.95 -15.86
N SER A 187 7.70 -10.43 -16.85
CA SER A 187 8.09 -10.38 -18.27
C SER A 187 6.94 -10.09 -19.22
N VAL A 188 5.69 -10.24 -18.77
CA VAL A 188 4.51 -10.08 -19.61
C VAL A 188 4.18 -8.60 -19.81
N ASP A 189 3.82 -8.28 -21.05
CA ASP A 189 3.14 -7.05 -21.40
C ASP A 189 1.64 -7.31 -21.56
N ILE A 190 0.83 -6.60 -20.79
CA ILE A 190 -0.62 -6.70 -20.86
C ILE A 190 -1.13 -5.69 -21.88
N GLU A 191 -1.57 -6.19 -23.03
CA GLU A 191 -2.28 -5.39 -24.02
C GLU A 191 -3.77 -5.27 -23.61
N VAL A 192 -4.23 -4.04 -23.44
CA VAL A 192 -5.61 -3.75 -23.06
C VAL A 192 -6.03 -2.43 -23.70
N ASP A 193 -7.22 -2.41 -24.31
CA ASP A 193 -7.75 -1.17 -24.87
C ASP A 193 -8.15 -0.18 -23.76
N ASP A 194 -8.18 1.10 -24.11
CA ASP A 194 -8.42 2.20 -23.18
C ASP A 194 -9.76 2.06 -22.44
N VAL A 195 -10.81 1.62 -23.13
CA VAL A 195 -12.14 1.44 -22.54
C VAL A 195 -12.10 0.32 -21.51
N ALA A 196 -11.57 -0.85 -21.86
CA ALA A 196 -11.45 -1.96 -20.92
C ALA A 196 -10.55 -1.60 -19.71
N LEU A 197 -9.47 -0.86 -19.95
CA LEU A 197 -8.60 -0.40 -18.87
C LEU A 197 -9.40 0.47 -17.88
N HIS A 198 -10.08 1.50 -18.38
CA HIS A 198 -10.79 2.48 -17.55
C HIS A 198 -12.14 1.99 -16.98
N GLU A 199 -12.82 1.05 -17.63
CA GLU A 199 -14.12 0.52 -17.19
C GLU A 199 -14.04 -0.80 -16.41
N VAL A 200 -12.95 -1.57 -16.56
CA VAL A 200 -12.80 -2.89 -15.93
C VAL A 200 -11.62 -2.90 -14.95
N PHE A 201 -10.41 -2.59 -15.42
CA PHE A 201 -9.19 -2.86 -14.66
C PHE A 201 -8.77 -1.77 -13.65
N LEU A 202 -9.32 -0.57 -13.76
CA LEU A 202 -8.97 0.56 -12.91
C LEU A 202 -10.05 1.00 -11.89
N PRO A 203 -11.37 0.84 -12.11
CA PRO A 203 -12.38 1.41 -11.22
C PRO A 203 -12.27 0.99 -9.76
N HIS A 204 -11.90 -0.26 -9.49
CA HIS A 204 -11.76 -0.77 -8.12
C HIS A 204 -10.58 -0.12 -7.36
N PHE A 205 -9.49 0.23 -8.05
CA PHE A 205 -8.41 1.03 -7.47
C PHE A 205 -8.90 2.42 -7.09
N ARG A 206 -9.55 3.11 -8.04
CA ARG A 206 -10.12 4.45 -7.79
C ARG A 206 -11.09 4.44 -6.61
N ARG A 207 -11.93 3.41 -6.53
CA ARG A 207 -12.91 3.23 -5.45
C ARG A 207 -12.25 3.15 -4.07
N ALA A 208 -11.16 2.39 -3.93
CA ALA A 208 -10.41 2.28 -2.68
C ALA A 208 -9.59 3.54 -2.37
N ILE A 209 -9.02 4.20 -3.39
CA ILE A 209 -8.29 5.46 -3.25
C ILE A 209 -9.19 6.58 -2.73
N ASN A 210 -10.43 6.67 -3.23
CA ASN A 210 -11.42 7.66 -2.78
C ASN A 210 -11.81 7.50 -1.30
N GLU A 211 -11.45 6.41 -0.64
CA GLU A 211 -11.63 6.20 0.81
C GLU A 211 -10.39 6.59 1.64
N GLY A 212 -9.40 7.23 1.02
CA GLY A 212 -8.21 7.73 1.70
C GLY A 212 -7.12 6.69 1.88
N ALA A 213 -6.94 5.76 0.93
CA ALA A 213 -5.74 4.93 0.91
C ALA A 213 -4.48 5.82 0.94
N ALA A 214 -3.53 5.50 1.81
CA ALA A 214 -2.31 6.29 1.98
C ALA A 214 -1.24 5.99 0.92
N SER A 215 -1.23 4.77 0.38
CA SER A 215 -0.27 4.39 -0.67
C SER A 215 -0.86 3.45 -1.72
N VAL A 216 -0.18 3.37 -2.85
CA VAL A 216 -0.46 2.43 -3.95
C VAL A 216 0.82 1.67 -4.25
N MET A 217 0.77 0.35 -4.40
CA MET A 217 1.92 -0.43 -4.86
C MET A 217 1.75 -0.75 -6.33
N SER A 218 2.74 -0.37 -7.15
CA SER A 218 2.74 -0.68 -8.57
C SER A 218 2.91 -2.19 -8.84
N ALA A 219 2.42 -2.63 -9.99
CA ALA A 219 2.54 -4.02 -10.43
C ALA A 219 3.92 -4.33 -11.04
N TYR A 220 4.25 -5.63 -11.09
CA TYR A 220 5.48 -6.10 -11.72
C TYR A 220 5.43 -6.08 -13.24
N ASN A 221 4.27 -6.34 -13.85
CA ASN A 221 4.11 -6.44 -15.31
C ASN A 221 4.17 -5.07 -16.01
N SER A 222 4.30 -5.08 -17.33
CA SER A 222 4.00 -3.90 -18.16
C SER A 222 2.54 -3.90 -18.62
N VAL A 223 2.05 -2.73 -18.99
CA VAL A 223 0.74 -2.51 -19.61
C VAL A 223 0.95 -1.62 -20.83
N ASN A 224 0.48 -2.06 -21.99
CA ASN A 224 0.58 -1.35 -23.26
C ASN A 224 2.01 -0.83 -23.54
N GLY A 225 3.03 -1.66 -23.28
CA GLY A 225 4.43 -1.39 -23.62
C GLY A 225 5.25 -0.70 -22.52
N GLU A 226 4.68 -0.36 -21.36
CA GLU A 226 5.40 0.33 -20.28
C GLU A 226 5.25 -0.38 -18.92
N TRP A 227 6.37 -0.57 -18.21
CA TRP A 227 6.37 -1.19 -16.89
C TRP A 227 5.58 -0.36 -15.87
N CYS A 228 4.68 -1.01 -15.12
CA CYS A 228 3.78 -0.30 -14.20
C CYS A 228 4.55 0.54 -13.17
N GLY A 229 5.71 0.07 -12.69
CA GLY A 229 6.54 0.79 -11.73
C GLY A 229 7.15 2.11 -12.21
N GLN A 230 7.14 2.37 -13.51
CA GLN A 230 7.66 3.61 -14.10
C GLN A 230 6.67 4.26 -15.09
N SER A 231 5.42 3.79 -15.13
CA SER A 231 4.49 4.20 -16.18
C SER A 231 3.97 5.61 -15.96
N HIS A 232 4.24 6.51 -16.90
CA HIS A 232 3.71 7.87 -16.84
C HIS A 232 2.18 7.88 -16.97
N ALA A 233 1.64 7.09 -17.90
CA ALA A 233 0.21 7.00 -18.13
C ALA A 233 -0.53 6.55 -16.86
N LEU A 234 -0.07 5.50 -16.19
CA LEU A 234 -0.73 5.00 -14.99
C LEU A 234 -0.45 5.87 -13.76
N LEU A 235 0.81 6.19 -13.46
CA LEU A 235 1.19 6.79 -12.18
C LEU A 235 1.03 8.32 -12.13
N SER A 236 1.21 8.99 -13.26
CA SER A 236 1.11 10.46 -13.35
C SER A 236 -0.24 10.87 -13.91
N ASP A 237 -0.60 10.40 -15.10
CA ASP A 237 -1.80 10.89 -15.79
C ASP A 237 -3.08 10.40 -15.10
N VAL A 238 -3.24 9.08 -14.95
CA VAL A 238 -4.43 8.50 -14.30
C VAL A 238 -4.42 8.75 -12.79
N LEU A 239 -3.41 8.23 -12.08
CA LEU A 239 -3.44 8.17 -10.61
C LEU A 239 -3.39 9.57 -9.98
N ARG A 240 -2.50 10.45 -10.45
CA ARG A 240 -2.36 11.82 -9.90
C ARG A 240 -3.20 12.84 -10.64
N GLY A 241 -3.19 12.83 -11.97
CA GLY A 241 -3.89 13.81 -12.81
C GLY A 241 -5.41 13.66 -12.75
N GLU A 242 -5.93 12.49 -13.11
CA GLU A 242 -7.37 12.26 -13.18
C GLU A 242 -7.99 12.02 -11.80
N TRP A 243 -7.33 11.25 -10.93
CA TRP A 243 -7.90 10.84 -9.64
C TRP A 243 -7.49 11.72 -8.46
N GLY A 244 -6.46 12.56 -8.63
CA GLY A 244 -6.01 13.47 -7.57
C GLY A 244 -5.35 12.74 -6.39
N PHE A 245 -4.67 11.61 -6.61
CA PHE A 245 -4.02 10.87 -5.53
C PHE A 245 -2.84 11.66 -4.92
N GLU A 246 -2.97 12.02 -3.65
CA GLU A 246 -1.96 12.79 -2.89
C GLU A 246 -1.00 11.91 -2.06
N GLY A 247 -1.24 10.60 -2.02
CA GLY A 247 -0.37 9.65 -1.32
C GLY A 247 0.93 9.35 -2.08
N PHE A 248 1.61 8.28 -1.65
CA PHE A 248 2.85 7.81 -2.26
C PHE A 248 2.67 6.47 -3.00
N VAL A 249 3.55 6.23 -3.97
CA VAL A 249 3.65 4.99 -4.75
C VAL A 249 4.98 4.34 -4.45
#